data_AF-A0A922WPY5-F1
#
_entry.id   AF-A0A922WPY5-F1
#
_cell.length_a   1.000
_cell.length_b   1.000
_cell.length_c   1.000
_cell.angle_alpha   90.00
_cell.angle_beta   90.00
_cell.angle_gamma   90.00
#
_symmetry.space_group_name_H-M   'P 1'
#
loop_
_entity.id
_entity.type
_entity.pdbx_description
1 polymer ?
#
loop_
_entity_poly.entity_id
_entity_poly.type
_entity_poly.pdbx_seq_one_letter_code
_entity_poly.pdbx_strand_id
1 'polypeptide(L)'
;GAKPTAADLTHFGSRDWMKSILVDYETVFAPLKNHSDPKIASRFLAGDMAIWSKENREALLAPANAASLNSLLEFMAQQSGRGDLAPIDEKLAAAGREVFITGQLAEGSLTSACIDCHSMHVRGEPKAIAINSGTGAPTLTGYAGREWLSQFLKTPGGDDYFGENNAMPAFDSLPPRELEMLVQWMTADFWTPSPKP
;
A
#
# COMPACT_ATOMS: atom_id res chain seq x y z
N GLY A 1 13.23 28.99 -0.95
CA GLY A 1 12.25 27.92 -1.23
C GLY A 1 12.42 26.83 -0.21
N ALA A 2 11.34 26.22 0.27
CA ALA A 2 11.45 25.01 1.09
C ALA A 2 12.23 23.95 0.30
N LYS A 3 13.16 23.26 0.95
CA LYS A 3 13.84 22.11 0.34
C LYS A 3 12.76 21.09 -0.02
N PRO A 4 12.64 20.66 -1.28
CA PRO A 4 11.76 19.54 -1.61
C PRO A 4 12.27 18.32 -0.85
N THR A 5 11.52 17.88 0.15
CA THR A 5 11.75 16.61 0.85
C THR A 5 10.88 15.58 0.15
N ALA A 6 11.42 14.93 -0.88
CA ALA A 6 10.77 13.74 -1.41
C ALA A 6 10.67 12.69 -0.29
N ALA A 7 9.57 11.94 -0.26
CA ALA A 7 9.44 10.82 0.66
C ALA A 7 10.58 9.82 0.39
N ASP A 8 11.17 9.27 1.45
CA ASP A 8 12.04 8.11 1.30
C ASP A 8 11.19 6.89 0.94
N LEU A 9 11.30 6.45 -0.31
CA LEU A 9 10.51 5.34 -0.86
C LEU A 9 11.26 4.00 -0.80
N THR A 10 12.45 3.94 -0.19
CA THR A 10 13.22 2.69 -0.05
C THR A 10 12.49 1.61 0.76
N HIS A 11 11.50 2.02 1.56
CA HIS A 11 10.67 1.13 2.38
C HIS A 11 9.21 1.06 1.91
N PHE A 12 8.89 1.58 0.72
CA PHE A 12 7.53 1.51 0.17
C PHE A 12 7.02 0.07 0.19
N GLY A 13 5.80 -0.16 0.71
CA GLY A 13 5.19 -1.49 0.77
C GLY A 13 5.75 -2.45 1.81
N SER A 14 6.70 -2.01 2.66
CA SER A 14 7.09 -2.76 3.86
C SER A 14 5.96 -2.83 4.90
N ARG A 15 6.11 -3.69 5.91
CA ARG A 15 5.15 -3.77 7.04
C ARG A 15 5.00 -2.42 7.75
N ASP A 16 6.10 -1.70 7.95
CA ASP A 16 6.07 -0.38 8.60
C ASP A 16 5.43 0.68 7.71
N TRP A 17 5.69 0.65 6.40
CA TRP A 17 5.00 1.51 5.44
C TRP A 17 3.50 1.25 5.44
N MET A 18 3.08 0.00 5.31
CA MET A 18 1.65 -0.34 5.30
C MET A 18 0.99 0.03 6.62
N LYS A 19 1.68 -0.18 7.76
CA LYS A 19 1.19 0.24 9.07
C LYS A 19 0.97 1.76 9.13
N SER A 20 1.90 2.57 8.62
CA SER A 20 1.75 4.02 8.62
C SER A 20 0.59 4.49 7.75
N ILE A 21 0.35 3.84 6.60
CA ILE A 21 -0.86 4.09 5.79
C ILE A 21 -2.13 3.80 6.57
N LEU A 22 -2.20 2.68 7.30
CA LEU A 22 -3.41 2.28 8.01
C LEU A 22 -3.72 3.16 9.22
N VAL A 23 -2.70 3.59 9.98
CA VAL A 23 -2.91 4.25 11.28
C VAL A 23 -2.54 5.75 11.31
N ASP A 24 -1.94 6.26 10.24
CA ASP A 24 -1.44 7.65 10.17
C ASP A 24 -1.41 8.21 8.73
N TYR A 25 -2.43 7.88 7.93
CA TYR A 25 -2.52 8.22 6.50
C TYR A 25 -2.26 9.72 6.23
N GLU A 26 -2.89 10.61 6.99
CA GLU A 26 -2.78 12.06 6.79
C GLU A 26 -1.34 12.54 6.94
N THR A 27 -0.60 12.00 7.91
CA THR A 27 0.81 12.36 8.13
C THR A 27 1.69 11.84 7.00
N VAL A 28 1.47 10.60 6.55
CA VAL A 28 2.25 10.01 5.43
C VAL A 28 2.11 10.84 4.17
N PHE A 29 0.90 11.31 3.87
CA PHE A 29 0.61 12.08 2.66
C PHE A 29 0.61 13.60 2.87
N ALA A 30 0.97 14.09 4.06
CA ALA A 30 1.07 15.52 4.35
C ALA A 30 1.92 16.32 3.34
N PRO A 31 3.01 15.78 2.75
CA PRO A 31 3.76 16.48 1.70
C PRO A 31 2.93 16.87 0.47
N LEU A 32 1.77 16.24 0.21
CA LEU A 32 0.87 16.65 -0.87
C LEU A 32 0.34 18.07 -0.69
N LYS A 33 0.37 18.64 0.52
CA LYS A 33 0.06 20.07 0.78
C LYS A 33 0.99 21.02 0.00
N ASN A 34 2.14 20.54 -0.46
CA ASN A 34 3.08 21.30 -1.29
C ASN A 34 2.72 21.32 -2.79
N HIS A 35 1.71 20.54 -3.22
CA HIS A 35 1.27 20.53 -4.61
C HIS A 35 0.65 21.87 -5.01
N SER A 36 0.88 22.33 -6.25
CA SER A 36 0.40 23.63 -6.72
C SER A 36 -1.12 23.71 -6.87
N ASP A 37 -1.77 22.58 -7.14
CA ASP A 37 -3.22 22.43 -7.11
C ASP A 37 -3.70 21.96 -5.72
N PRO A 38 -4.39 22.80 -4.93
CA PRO A 38 -4.87 22.44 -3.60
C PRO A 38 -5.98 21.37 -3.63
N LYS A 39 -6.64 21.15 -4.77
CA LYS A 39 -7.64 20.08 -4.91
C LYS A 39 -7.00 18.70 -4.82
N ILE A 40 -5.77 18.54 -5.30
CA ILE A 40 -5.03 17.29 -5.19
C ILE A 40 -4.78 16.97 -3.71
N ALA A 41 -4.24 17.91 -2.94
CA ALA A 41 -4.02 17.71 -1.51
C ALA A 41 -5.32 17.33 -0.79
N SER A 42 -6.43 18.02 -1.09
CA SER A 42 -7.73 17.76 -0.48
C SER A 42 -8.28 16.37 -0.79
N ARG A 43 -8.12 15.85 -2.02
CA ARG A 43 -8.62 14.52 -2.41
C ARG A 43 -7.98 13.39 -1.62
N PHE A 44 -6.69 13.50 -1.32
CA PHE A 44 -5.97 12.49 -0.56
C PHE A 44 -6.15 12.67 0.94
N LEU A 45 -5.98 13.90 1.45
CA LEU A 45 -5.96 14.17 2.89
C LEU A 45 -7.35 14.21 3.54
N ALA A 46 -8.40 14.36 2.74
CA ALA A 46 -9.79 14.31 3.20
C ALA A 46 -10.61 13.24 2.44
N GLY A 47 -9.96 12.34 1.71
CA GLY A 47 -10.61 11.25 1.00
C GLY A 47 -10.96 10.06 1.89
N ASP A 48 -11.64 9.08 1.31
CA ASP A 48 -12.20 7.94 2.05
C ASP A 48 -11.14 7.16 2.85
N MET A 49 -9.94 6.93 2.29
CA MET A 49 -8.87 6.25 3.02
C MET A 49 -8.31 7.08 4.19
N ALA A 50 -8.28 8.41 4.08
CA ALA A 50 -7.86 9.27 5.18
C ALA A 50 -8.90 9.27 6.32
N ILE A 51 -10.19 9.30 5.97
CA ILE A 51 -11.30 9.19 6.92
C ILE A 51 -11.28 7.81 7.59
N TRP A 52 -11.20 6.74 6.80
CA TRP A 52 -11.15 5.36 7.29
C TRP A 52 -9.96 5.14 8.22
N SER A 53 -8.77 5.64 7.86
CA SER A 53 -7.58 5.53 8.71
C SER A 53 -7.81 6.21 10.07
N LYS A 54 -8.37 7.42 10.07
CA LYS A 54 -8.66 8.18 11.30
C LYS A 54 -9.69 7.47 12.18
N GLU A 55 -10.77 6.94 11.60
CA GLU A 55 -11.85 6.25 12.32
C GLU A 55 -11.36 4.93 12.94
N ASN A 56 -10.50 4.21 12.25
CA ASN A 56 -10.03 2.88 12.69
C ASN A 56 -8.73 2.92 13.49
N ARG A 57 -8.04 4.07 13.56
CA ARG A 57 -6.73 4.21 14.21
C ARG A 57 -6.70 3.69 15.63
N GLU A 58 -7.69 4.07 16.44
CA GLU A 58 -7.74 3.67 17.85
C GLU A 58 -7.91 2.15 17.98
N ALA A 59 -8.84 1.57 17.23
CA ALA A 59 -9.08 0.12 17.22
C ALA A 59 -7.85 -0.66 16.73
N LEU A 60 -7.17 -0.20 15.68
CA LEU A 60 -5.96 -0.84 15.13
C LEU A 60 -4.77 -0.76 16.08
N LEU A 61 -4.63 0.32 16.85
CA LEU A 61 -3.52 0.53 17.78
C LEU A 61 -3.80 0.01 19.20
N ALA A 62 -5.02 -0.43 19.49
CA ALA A 62 -5.36 -1.04 20.77
C ALA A 62 -4.48 -2.27 21.03
N PRO A 63 -3.89 -2.43 22.23
CA PRO A 63 -3.03 -3.57 22.54
C PRO A 63 -3.67 -4.94 22.27
N ALA A 64 -4.99 -5.07 22.49
CA ALA A 64 -5.75 -6.28 22.22
C ALA A 64 -5.75 -6.67 20.73
N ASN A 65 -5.66 -5.67 19.83
CA ASN A 65 -5.71 -5.85 18.37
C ASN A 65 -4.32 -5.92 17.71
N ALA A 66 -3.23 -5.89 18.50
CA ALA A 66 -1.87 -5.94 17.96
C ALA A 66 -1.64 -7.18 17.07
N ALA A 67 -2.21 -8.33 17.44
CA ALA A 67 -2.14 -9.55 16.64
C ALA A 67 -2.89 -9.41 15.29
N SER A 68 -4.08 -8.82 15.30
CA SER A 68 -4.89 -8.58 14.08
C SER A 68 -4.24 -7.58 13.14
N LEU A 69 -3.63 -6.52 13.67
CA LEU A 69 -2.88 -5.57 12.84
C LEU A 69 -1.64 -6.25 12.24
N ASN A 70 -0.85 -6.96 13.04
CA ASN A 70 0.34 -7.66 12.54
C ASN A 70 -0.02 -8.73 11.51
N SER A 71 -1.13 -9.45 11.69
CA SER A 71 -1.61 -10.44 10.73
C SER A 71 -1.99 -9.81 9.40
N LEU A 72 -2.75 -8.70 9.43
CA LEU A 72 -3.11 -7.94 8.24
C LEU A 72 -1.87 -7.46 7.47
N LEU A 73 -0.87 -6.91 8.17
CA LEU A 73 0.39 -6.46 7.56
C LEU A 73 1.19 -7.62 6.95
N GLU A 74 1.21 -8.78 7.61
CA GLU A 74 1.86 -9.99 7.09
C GLU A 74 1.21 -10.47 5.79
N PHE A 75 -0.12 -10.49 5.76
CA PHE A 75 -0.89 -10.87 4.57
C PHE A 75 -0.62 -9.94 3.38
N MET A 76 -0.62 -8.62 3.61
CA MET A 76 -0.29 -7.66 2.55
C MET A 76 1.16 -7.79 2.08
N ALA A 77 2.11 -8.02 3.00
CA ALA A 77 3.52 -8.23 2.66
C ALA A 77 3.69 -9.47 1.77
N GLN A 78 2.97 -10.56 2.07
CA GLN A 78 2.96 -11.78 1.24
C GLN A 78 2.54 -11.50 -0.20
N GLN A 79 1.57 -10.61 -0.43
CA GLN A 79 1.05 -10.34 -1.77
C GLN A 79 2.10 -9.73 -2.70
N SER A 80 3.04 -8.95 -2.14
CA SER A 80 4.12 -8.32 -2.92
C SER A 80 5.05 -9.34 -3.59
N GLY A 81 5.19 -10.54 -3.01
CA GLY A 81 6.15 -11.56 -3.44
C GLY A 81 7.62 -11.13 -3.32
N ARG A 82 7.92 -10.08 -2.57
CA ARG A 82 9.28 -9.55 -2.42
C ARG A 82 10.13 -10.37 -1.45
N GLY A 83 11.40 -10.58 -1.80
CA GLY A 83 12.35 -11.34 -0.99
C GLY A 83 12.79 -10.63 0.29
N ASP A 84 12.83 -9.29 0.30
CA ASP A 84 13.23 -8.50 1.47
C ASP A 84 12.21 -8.52 2.61
N LEU A 85 10.96 -8.90 2.30
CA LEU A 85 9.89 -9.06 3.29
C LEU A 85 9.80 -10.48 3.85
N ALA A 86 10.63 -11.41 3.34
CA ALA A 86 10.72 -12.79 3.78
C ALA A 86 11.55 -12.94 5.08
N PRO A 87 11.35 -14.02 5.86
CA PRO A 87 10.33 -15.06 5.67
C PRO A 87 8.92 -14.52 5.92
N ILE A 88 7.94 -15.08 5.20
CA ILE A 88 6.52 -14.85 5.47
C ILE A 88 6.05 -15.90 6.47
N ASP A 89 5.38 -15.48 7.53
CA ASP A 89 4.65 -16.37 8.42
C ASP A 89 3.29 -16.70 7.81
N GLU A 90 3.20 -17.87 7.18
CA GLU A 90 1.99 -18.34 6.48
C GLU A 90 0.75 -18.43 7.39
N LYS A 91 0.92 -18.75 8.68
CA LYS A 91 -0.22 -18.82 9.62
C LYS A 91 -0.72 -17.42 9.93
N LEU A 92 0.22 -16.50 10.15
CA LEU A 92 -0.09 -15.11 10.42
C LEU A 92 -0.71 -14.43 9.19
N ALA A 93 -0.19 -14.70 7.98
CA ALA A 93 -0.77 -14.23 6.72
C ALA A 93 -2.19 -14.78 6.50
N ALA A 94 -2.45 -16.05 6.80
CA ALA A 94 -3.80 -16.61 6.73
C ALA A 94 -4.77 -15.91 7.69
N ALA A 95 -4.35 -15.62 8.93
CA ALA A 95 -5.16 -14.82 9.86
C ALA A 95 -5.38 -13.38 9.35
N GLY A 96 -4.38 -12.80 8.69
CA GLY A 96 -4.48 -11.46 8.09
C GLY A 96 -5.47 -11.40 6.93
N ARG A 97 -5.56 -12.48 6.14
CA ARG A 97 -6.56 -12.62 5.08
C ARG A 97 -7.99 -12.52 5.63
N GLU A 98 -8.26 -13.12 6.79
CA GLU A 98 -9.57 -13.01 7.44
C GLU A 98 -9.86 -11.58 7.90
N VAL A 99 -8.88 -10.88 8.48
CA VAL A 99 -9.02 -9.44 8.83
C VAL A 99 -9.30 -8.62 7.56
N PHE A 100 -8.57 -8.87 6.47
CA PHE A 100 -8.73 -8.15 5.21
C PHE A 100 -10.14 -8.30 4.61
N ILE A 101 -10.69 -9.52 4.67
CA ILE A 101 -12.00 -9.86 4.09
C ILE A 101 -13.15 -9.41 5.00
N THR A 102 -13.02 -9.57 6.31
CA THR A 102 -14.16 -9.40 7.23
C THR A 102 -14.12 -8.11 8.03
N GLY A 103 -12.95 -7.46 8.09
CA GLY A 103 -12.69 -6.34 8.99
C GLY A 103 -12.69 -6.72 10.48
N GLN A 104 -12.85 -8.00 10.84
CA GLN A 104 -12.90 -8.42 12.24
C GLN A 104 -11.52 -8.35 12.88
N LEU A 105 -11.45 -7.75 14.07
CA LEU A 105 -10.26 -7.70 14.89
C LEU A 105 -10.42 -8.65 16.09
N ALA A 106 -9.41 -8.76 16.95
CA ALA A 106 -9.52 -9.52 18.19
C ALA A 106 -10.61 -8.94 19.12
N GLU A 107 -10.71 -7.61 19.15
CA GLU A 107 -11.77 -6.86 19.81
C GLU A 107 -12.39 -5.86 18.83
N GLY A 108 -13.67 -6.05 18.51
CA GLY A 108 -14.43 -5.21 17.59
C GLY A 108 -14.10 -5.49 16.11
N SER A 109 -14.42 -4.52 15.27
CA SER A 109 -14.21 -4.60 13.82
C SER A 109 -13.85 -3.24 13.25
N LEU A 110 -13.28 -3.25 12.04
CA LEU A 110 -13.09 -2.06 11.23
C LEU A 110 -14.46 -1.50 10.80
N THR A 111 -14.53 -0.18 10.55
CA THR A 111 -15.75 0.47 10.05
C THR A 111 -16.15 -0.01 8.65
N SER A 112 -15.17 -0.46 7.86
CA SER A 112 -15.36 -1.21 6.61
C SER A 112 -14.17 -2.14 6.42
N ALA A 113 -14.40 -3.32 5.86
CA ALA A 113 -13.34 -4.26 5.51
C ALA A 113 -12.55 -3.76 4.30
N CYS A 114 -11.32 -4.26 4.12
CA CYS A 114 -10.48 -3.83 3.01
C CYS A 114 -11.12 -4.19 1.65
N ILE A 115 -11.80 -5.34 1.59
CA ILE A 115 -12.52 -5.79 0.40
C ILE A 115 -13.77 -4.98 0.07
N ASP A 116 -14.25 -4.11 0.95
CA ASP A 116 -15.43 -3.30 0.66
C ASP A 116 -15.08 -2.20 -0.36
N CYS A 117 -13.81 -1.80 -0.41
CA CYS A 117 -13.31 -0.78 -1.34
C CYS A 117 -12.31 -1.32 -2.35
N HIS A 118 -11.40 -2.21 -1.95
CA HIS A 118 -10.27 -2.63 -2.78
C HIS A 118 -10.55 -3.94 -3.54
N SER A 119 -10.19 -3.98 -4.83
CA SER A 119 -10.06 -5.22 -5.59
C SER A 119 -8.84 -6.01 -5.15
N MET A 120 -8.94 -7.34 -5.08
CA MET A 120 -7.77 -8.19 -4.86
C MET A 120 -7.92 -9.60 -5.42
N HIS A 121 -6.86 -10.03 -6.10
CA HIS A 121 -6.56 -11.41 -6.42
C HIS A 121 -5.33 -11.84 -5.61
N VAL A 122 -5.54 -12.76 -4.67
CA VAL A 122 -4.47 -13.28 -3.81
C VAL A 122 -3.45 -14.05 -4.65
N ARG A 123 -2.17 -13.80 -4.41
CA ARG A 123 -1.08 -14.45 -5.15
C ARG A 123 -1.19 -15.98 -5.06
N GLY A 124 -1.19 -16.65 -6.21
CA GLY A 124 -1.24 -18.11 -6.30
C GLY A 124 -2.63 -18.73 -6.19
N GLU A 125 -3.67 -17.95 -5.92
CA GLU A 125 -5.06 -18.41 -5.99
C GLU A 125 -5.60 -18.29 -7.43
N PRO A 126 -6.62 -19.08 -7.83
CA PRO A 126 -7.19 -19.00 -9.18
C PRO A 126 -8.31 -17.96 -9.33
N LYS A 127 -8.85 -17.45 -8.22
CA LYS A 127 -9.99 -16.53 -8.21
C LYS A 127 -9.67 -15.28 -7.38
N ALA A 128 -10.22 -14.15 -7.81
CA ALA A 128 -10.22 -12.94 -7.02
C ALA A 128 -11.08 -13.13 -5.75
N ILE A 129 -10.65 -12.53 -4.66
CA ILE A 129 -11.40 -12.48 -3.40
C ILE A 129 -12.28 -11.23 -3.31
N ALA A 130 -11.99 -10.22 -4.14
CA ALA A 130 -12.76 -8.99 -4.25
C ALA A 130 -12.58 -8.37 -5.65
N ILE A 131 -13.68 -7.88 -6.24
CA ILE A 131 -13.68 -7.16 -7.52
C ILE A 131 -14.50 -5.88 -7.31
N ASN A 132 -13.79 -4.77 -7.09
CA ASN A 132 -14.33 -3.44 -6.81
C ASN A 132 -13.70 -2.37 -7.71
N SER A 133 -13.31 -2.73 -8.94
CA SER A 133 -12.69 -1.78 -9.87
C SER A 133 -13.63 -0.60 -10.14
N GLY A 134 -13.09 0.62 -10.11
CA GLY A 134 -13.86 1.86 -10.36
C GLY A 134 -14.42 2.55 -9.11
N THR A 135 -14.20 2.03 -7.90
CA THR A 135 -14.54 2.74 -6.63
C THR A 135 -13.56 3.87 -6.29
N GLY A 136 -12.52 4.07 -7.11
CA GLY A 136 -11.44 5.03 -6.87
C GLY A 136 -10.37 4.53 -5.89
N ALA A 137 -10.54 3.32 -5.33
CA ALA A 137 -9.55 2.65 -4.53
C ALA A 137 -8.64 1.75 -5.42
N PRO A 138 -7.30 1.78 -5.23
CA PRO A 138 -6.40 0.99 -6.06
C PRO A 138 -6.59 -0.51 -5.84
N THR A 139 -6.47 -1.29 -6.90
CA THR A 139 -6.35 -2.75 -6.85
C THR A 139 -5.11 -3.14 -6.05
N LEU A 140 -5.28 -4.00 -5.05
CA LEU A 140 -4.21 -4.44 -4.16
C LEU A 140 -3.57 -5.78 -4.58
N THR A 141 -4.00 -6.35 -5.70
CA THR A 141 -3.39 -7.53 -6.33
C THR A 141 -1.89 -7.31 -6.55
N GLY A 142 -1.04 -8.05 -5.84
CA GLY A 142 0.40 -7.90 -5.97
C GLY A 142 0.96 -6.57 -5.47
N TYR A 143 0.20 -5.84 -4.64
CA TYR A 143 0.56 -4.50 -4.16
C TYR A 143 2.01 -4.39 -3.70
N ALA A 144 2.68 -3.32 -4.12
CA ALA A 144 4.09 -3.04 -3.89
C ALA A 144 5.09 -4.11 -4.39
N GLY A 145 4.62 -5.14 -5.10
CA GLY A 145 5.46 -6.04 -5.87
C GLY A 145 5.96 -5.40 -7.17
N ARG A 146 6.96 -6.03 -7.78
CA ARG A 146 7.62 -5.52 -9.00
C ARG A 146 6.65 -5.25 -10.14
N GLU A 147 5.75 -6.19 -10.43
CA GLU A 147 4.78 -6.07 -11.52
C GLU A 147 3.80 -4.92 -11.26
N TRP A 148 3.26 -4.86 -10.04
CA TRP A 148 2.32 -3.81 -9.64
C TRP A 148 2.96 -2.42 -9.74
N LEU A 149 4.19 -2.25 -9.23
CA LEU A 149 4.91 -0.98 -9.29
C LEU A 149 5.24 -0.57 -10.72
N SER A 150 5.70 -1.51 -11.56
CA SER A 150 6.01 -1.24 -12.96
C SER A 150 4.77 -0.73 -13.72
N GLN A 151 3.61 -1.34 -13.51
CA GLN A 151 2.36 -0.95 -14.15
C GLN A 151 1.79 0.36 -13.56
N PHE A 152 1.85 0.52 -12.24
CA PHE A 152 1.43 1.74 -11.55
C PHE A 152 2.21 2.96 -12.03
N LEU A 153 3.53 2.86 -12.13
CA LEU A 153 4.39 3.95 -12.60
C LEU A 153 4.10 4.32 -14.07
N LYS A 154 3.76 3.35 -14.91
CA LYS A 154 3.39 3.60 -16.32
C LYS A 154 1.99 4.19 -16.46
N THR A 155 1.04 3.77 -15.60
CA THR A 155 -0.39 4.10 -15.77
C THR A 155 -1.08 4.45 -14.45
N PRO A 156 -0.58 5.46 -13.70
CA PRO A 156 -1.09 5.72 -12.34
C PRO A 156 -2.56 6.18 -12.29
N GLY A 157 -3.09 6.67 -13.41
CA GLY A 157 -4.49 7.02 -13.61
C GLY A 157 -5.36 5.93 -14.23
N GLY A 158 -4.88 4.69 -14.34
CA GLY A 158 -5.71 3.56 -14.76
C GLY A 158 -6.75 3.16 -13.70
N ASP A 159 -7.79 2.43 -14.12
CA ASP A 159 -8.92 2.00 -13.27
C ASP A 159 -8.50 1.10 -12.10
N ASP A 160 -7.39 0.39 -12.25
CA ASP A 160 -6.78 -0.43 -11.19
C ASP A 160 -5.96 0.38 -10.19
N TYR A 161 -5.83 1.69 -10.38
CA TYR A 161 -5.01 2.58 -9.55
C TYR A 161 -5.83 3.76 -9.02
N PHE A 162 -5.43 4.99 -9.32
CA PHE A 162 -6.12 6.18 -8.81
C PHE A 162 -7.16 6.75 -9.78
N GLY A 163 -7.30 6.23 -11.01
CA GLY A 163 -8.31 6.71 -11.95
C GLY A 163 -8.33 8.24 -12.09
N GLU A 164 -9.51 8.84 -11.96
CA GLU A 164 -9.73 10.30 -11.96
C GLU A 164 -9.12 11.04 -10.75
N ASN A 165 -8.83 10.32 -9.67
CA ASN A 165 -8.15 10.84 -8.48
C ASN A 165 -6.63 10.92 -8.66
N ASN A 166 -6.09 10.41 -9.76
CA ASN A 166 -4.66 10.44 -10.00
C ASN A 166 -4.12 11.86 -10.14
N ALA A 167 -3.01 12.11 -9.46
CA ALA A 167 -2.23 13.34 -9.54
C ALA A 167 -0.78 13.09 -10.01
N MET A 168 -0.40 11.83 -10.17
CA MET A 168 0.94 11.43 -10.56
C MET A 168 1.06 11.40 -12.09
N PRO A 169 2.08 12.03 -12.69
CA PRO A 169 2.35 11.83 -14.10
C PRO A 169 2.75 10.37 -14.38
N ALA A 170 2.43 9.89 -15.57
CA ALA A 170 2.94 8.61 -16.05
C ALA A 170 4.45 8.69 -16.31
N PHE A 171 5.15 7.60 -16.02
CA PHE A 171 6.57 7.39 -16.33
C PHE A 171 6.73 6.47 -17.55
N ASP A 172 5.75 6.48 -18.45
CA ASP A 172 5.70 5.66 -19.67
C ASP A 172 6.77 6.04 -20.71
N SER A 173 7.35 7.23 -20.61
CA SER A 173 8.47 7.67 -21.42
C SER A 173 9.85 7.19 -20.92
N LEU A 174 9.94 6.58 -19.73
CA LEU A 174 11.22 6.06 -19.24
C LEU A 174 11.66 4.84 -20.04
N PRO A 175 12.95 4.71 -20.38
CA PRO A 175 13.50 3.48 -20.95
C PRO A 175 13.19 2.28 -20.03
N PRO A 176 12.85 1.08 -20.58
CA PRO A 176 12.46 -0.07 -19.77
C PRO A 176 13.45 -0.43 -18.65
N ARG A 177 14.75 -0.29 -18.94
CA ARG A 177 15.82 -0.55 -17.96
C ARG A 177 15.83 0.47 -16.81
N GLU A 178 15.56 1.73 -17.07
CA GLU A 178 15.54 2.77 -16.04
C GLU A 178 14.32 2.61 -15.12
N LEU A 179 13.15 2.30 -15.70
CA LEU A 179 11.97 1.95 -14.92
C LEU A 179 12.21 0.72 -14.05
N GLU A 180 12.85 -0.31 -14.61
CA GLU A 180 13.24 -1.51 -13.86
C GLU A 180 14.18 -1.18 -12.69
N MET A 181 15.20 -0.35 -12.90
CA MET A 181 16.12 0.07 -11.84
C MET A 181 15.41 0.87 -10.74
N LEU A 182 14.46 1.73 -11.10
CA LEU A 182 13.63 2.46 -10.14
C LEU A 182 12.79 1.49 -9.30
N VAL A 183 12.13 0.52 -9.93
CA VAL A 183 11.32 -0.48 -9.22
C VAL A 183 12.21 -1.32 -8.29
N GLN A 184 13.37 -1.79 -8.77
CA GLN A 184 14.35 -2.52 -7.94
C GLN A 184 14.78 -1.71 -6.71
N TRP A 185 15.06 -0.42 -6.89
CA TRP A 185 15.42 0.46 -5.78
C TRP A 185 14.26 0.61 -4.76
N MET A 186 13.03 0.80 -5.23
CA MET A 186 11.84 0.89 -4.37
C MET A 186 11.53 -0.41 -3.61
N THR A 187 11.87 -1.56 -4.19
CA THR A 187 11.63 -2.88 -3.56
C THR A 187 12.85 -3.44 -2.84
N ALA A 188 13.90 -2.64 -2.62
CA ALA A 188 15.16 -3.09 -2.05
C ALA A 188 15.80 -4.31 -2.77
N ASP A 189 15.47 -4.51 -4.05
CA ASP A 189 15.93 -5.61 -4.89
C ASP A 189 17.15 -5.17 -5.70
N PHE A 190 18.21 -4.80 -4.98
CA PHE A 190 19.49 -4.41 -5.55
C PHE A 190 20.65 -5.03 -4.77
N TRP A 191 21.80 -5.16 -5.43
CA TRP A 191 22.99 -5.68 -4.80
C TRP A 191 23.44 -4.76 -3.66
N THR A 192 23.59 -5.33 -2.45
CA THR A 192 24.22 -4.67 -1.31
C THR A 192 25.62 -5.24 -1.10
N PRO A 193 26.66 -4.40 -0.92
CA PRO A 193 27.98 -4.89 -0.58
C PRO A 193 27.94 -5.60 0.77
N SER A 194 28.62 -6.75 0.89
CA SER A 194 28.82 -7.41 2.18
C SER A 194 29.47 -6.43 3.17
N PRO A 195 29.04 -6.41 4.45
CA PRO A 195 29.73 -5.63 5.47
C PRO A 195 31.22 -6.00 5.47
N LYS A 196 32.10 -4.99 5.50
CA LYS A 196 33.53 -5.26 5.74
C LYS A 196 33.66 -5.87 7.15
N PRO A 197 34.52 -6.90 7.32
CA PRO A 197 34.75 -7.54 8.61
C PRO A 197 35.28 -6.57 9.66
#